data_AF-A0A956R638-F1
#
_entry.id   AF-A0A956R638-F1
#
_cell.length_a   1.000
_cell.length_b   1.000
_cell.length_c   1.000
_cell.angle_alpha   90.00
_cell.angle_beta   90.00
_cell.angle_gamma   90.00
#
_symmetry.space_group_name_H-M   'P 1'
#
loop_
_entity.id
_entity.type
_entity.pdbx_description
1 polymer ?
#
loop_
_entity_poly.entity_id
_entity_poly.type
_entity_poly.pdbx_seq_one_letter_code
_entity_poly.pdbx_strand_id
1 'polypeptide(L)'
;TARADDPALTESWRLPSGTSALHSGDLGSRPAALSRALMVDHAAAGISHRIATRCADQGALASVESLALRFEVGERGTLTSLTGDPPGPAATCTTAALREEISALPPLPAGAALMVLRFGPAPAPP
;
A
#
# COMPACT_ATOMS: atom_id res chain seq x y z
N THR A 1 13.98 -0.09 2.04
CA THR A 1 14.98 -0.87 1.25
C THR A 1 14.42 -2.23 0.88
N ALA A 2 14.75 -2.81 -0.29
CA ALA A 2 14.29 -4.16 -0.66
C ALA A 2 14.93 -5.22 0.25
N ARG A 3 14.13 -6.16 0.76
CA ARG A 3 14.57 -7.29 1.58
C ARG A 3 14.68 -8.54 0.71
N ALA A 4 15.54 -9.49 1.10
CA ALA A 4 15.74 -10.73 0.35
C ALA A 4 14.44 -11.55 0.20
N ASP A 5 13.56 -11.48 1.20
CA ASP A 5 12.27 -12.18 1.20
C ASP A 5 11.12 -11.37 0.60
N ASP A 6 11.39 -10.21 0.01
CA ASP A 6 10.32 -9.44 -0.63
C ASP A 6 9.83 -10.15 -1.89
N PRO A 7 8.51 -10.28 -2.09
CA PRO A 7 7.95 -10.67 -3.39
C PRO A 7 8.47 -9.76 -4.51
N ALA A 8 8.74 -10.35 -5.67
CA ALA A 8 9.05 -9.58 -6.87
C ALA A 8 7.86 -8.67 -7.21
N LEU A 9 8.14 -7.39 -7.43
CA LEU A 9 7.16 -6.41 -7.89
C LEU A 9 6.81 -6.73 -9.34
N THR A 10 5.55 -7.06 -9.60
CA THR A 10 5.07 -7.48 -10.93
C THR A 10 4.04 -6.52 -11.51
N GLU A 11 3.40 -5.73 -10.66
CA GLU A 11 2.36 -4.77 -11.03
C GLU A 11 2.83 -3.36 -10.68
N SER A 12 2.56 -2.39 -11.56
CA SER A 12 2.92 -0.98 -11.36
C SER A 12 1.78 -0.09 -11.83
N TRP A 13 1.53 1.01 -11.11
CA TRP A 13 0.55 2.02 -11.52
C TRP A 13 1.06 3.44 -11.22
N ARG A 14 0.52 4.41 -11.95
CA ARG A 14 0.72 5.84 -11.70
C ARG A 14 -0.63 6.52 -11.57
N LEU A 15 -0.67 7.53 -10.70
CA LEU A 15 -1.81 8.40 -10.55
C LEU A 15 -1.56 9.73 -11.28
N PRO A 16 -2.62 10.39 -11.79
CA PRO A 16 -2.49 11.72 -12.35
C PRO A 16 -1.90 12.70 -11.32
N SER A 17 -1.07 13.62 -11.78
CA SER A 17 -0.52 14.69 -10.95
C SER A 17 -1.65 15.57 -10.40
N GLY A 18 -1.52 16.01 -9.14
CA GLY A 18 -2.44 16.97 -8.51
C GLY A 18 -3.74 16.38 -7.96
N THR A 19 -4.01 15.08 -8.14
CA THR A 19 -5.20 14.43 -7.57
C THR A 19 -4.97 13.82 -6.19
N SER A 20 -3.70 13.59 -5.81
CA SER A 20 -3.33 12.94 -4.55
C SER A 20 -1.88 13.25 -4.16
N ALA A 21 -1.55 13.05 -2.88
CA ALA A 21 -0.17 12.94 -2.42
C ALA A 21 0.54 11.70 -2.98
N LEU A 22 -0.20 10.66 -3.39
CA LEU A 22 0.37 9.48 -4.04
C LEU A 22 0.62 9.73 -5.53
N HIS A 23 1.84 9.50 -5.99
CA HIS A 23 2.25 9.64 -7.39
C HIS A 23 2.20 8.31 -8.14
N SER A 24 2.68 7.24 -7.51
CA SER A 24 2.76 5.91 -8.12
C SER A 24 2.86 4.82 -7.07
N GLY A 25 2.61 3.58 -7.48
CA GLY A 25 2.86 2.43 -6.64
C GLY A 25 3.25 1.20 -7.44
N ASP A 26 3.91 0.26 -6.77
CA ASP A 26 4.14 -1.09 -7.26
C ASP A 26 3.59 -2.12 -6.29
N LEU A 27 3.19 -3.27 -6.81
CA LEU A 27 2.70 -4.41 -6.05
C LEU A 27 3.35 -5.70 -6.55
N GLY A 28 3.75 -6.53 -5.61
CA GLY A 28 4.20 -7.89 -5.84
C GLY A 28 3.63 -8.81 -4.77
N SER A 29 3.39 -10.07 -5.09
CA SER A 29 2.99 -11.06 -4.10
C SER A 29 3.46 -12.47 -4.43
N ARG A 30 3.47 -13.32 -3.41
CA ARG A 30 3.68 -14.77 -3.50
C ARG A 30 2.61 -15.47 -2.66
N PRO A 31 1.66 -16.20 -3.27
CA PRO A 31 1.52 -16.46 -4.70
C PRO A 31 1.02 -15.24 -5.49
N ALA A 32 1.17 -15.25 -6.82
CA ALA A 32 0.69 -14.18 -7.72
C ALA A 32 -0.85 -14.04 -7.72
N ALA A 33 -1.58 -15.04 -7.24
CA ALA A 33 -3.03 -14.96 -7.07
C ALA A 33 -3.43 -13.86 -6.07
N LEU A 34 -2.61 -13.58 -5.06
CA LEU A 34 -2.87 -12.53 -4.07
C LEU A 34 -2.81 -11.13 -4.70
N SER A 35 -1.77 -10.82 -5.48
CA SER A 35 -1.65 -9.53 -6.18
C SER A 35 -2.79 -9.36 -7.18
N ARG A 36 -3.15 -10.43 -7.89
CA ARG A 36 -4.30 -10.42 -8.79
C ARG A 36 -5.61 -10.13 -8.05
N ALA A 37 -5.87 -10.76 -6.91
CA ALA A 37 -7.06 -10.46 -6.10
C ALA A 37 -7.09 -8.99 -5.65
N LEU A 38 -5.95 -8.48 -5.14
CA LEU A 38 -5.80 -7.08 -4.75
C LEU A 38 -6.02 -6.11 -5.93
N MET A 39 -5.64 -6.48 -7.15
CA MET A 39 -5.81 -5.64 -8.34
C MET A 39 -7.20 -5.73 -8.96
N VAL A 40 -7.76 -6.94 -9.08
CA VAL A 40 -9.03 -7.22 -9.77
C VAL A 40 -10.24 -6.74 -8.97
N ASP A 41 -10.21 -6.85 -7.64
CA ASP A 41 -11.29 -6.34 -6.78
C ASP A 41 -11.18 -4.80 -6.58
N HIS A 42 -10.74 -4.10 -7.63
CA HIS A 42 -10.58 -2.65 -7.73
C HIS A 42 -9.63 -2.00 -6.70
N ALA A 43 -8.82 -2.80 -6.02
CA ALA A 43 -8.34 -2.44 -4.70
C ALA A 43 -6.96 -1.79 -4.72
N ALA A 44 -5.88 -2.35 -5.25
CA ALA A 44 -4.54 -1.85 -4.91
C ALA A 44 -4.29 -0.38 -5.26
N ALA A 45 -4.62 0.07 -6.47
CA ALA A 45 -4.50 1.48 -6.85
C ALA A 45 -5.50 2.39 -6.10
N GLY A 46 -6.73 1.93 -5.88
CA GLY A 46 -7.76 2.69 -5.16
C GLY A 46 -7.52 2.76 -3.65
N ILE A 47 -7.18 1.64 -3.02
CA ILE A 47 -6.75 1.47 -1.63
C ILE A 47 -5.52 2.32 -1.38
N SER A 48 -4.47 2.20 -2.21
CA SER A 48 -3.27 3.03 -2.03
C SER A 48 -3.59 4.52 -2.12
N HIS A 49 -4.46 4.92 -3.06
CA HIS A 49 -4.95 6.30 -3.14
C HIS A 49 -5.72 6.73 -1.87
N ARG A 50 -6.70 5.94 -1.40
CA ARG A 50 -7.49 6.26 -0.19
C ARG A 50 -6.62 6.34 1.06
N ILE A 51 -5.71 5.38 1.25
CA ILE A 51 -4.74 5.37 2.35
C ILE A 51 -3.87 6.62 2.27
N ALA A 52 -3.35 6.93 1.09
CA ALA A 52 -2.47 8.08 0.92
C ALA A 52 -3.18 9.40 1.21
N THR A 53 -4.40 9.59 0.70
CA THR A 53 -5.21 10.79 0.98
C THR A 53 -5.47 10.92 2.48
N ARG A 54 -5.97 9.87 3.14
CA ARG A 54 -6.23 9.89 4.58
C ARG A 54 -4.99 10.25 5.40
N CYS A 55 -3.84 9.67 5.06
CA CYS A 55 -2.60 9.92 5.80
C CYS A 55 -1.98 11.29 5.46
N ALA A 56 -2.19 11.79 4.25
CA ALA A 56 -1.78 13.13 3.85
C ALA A 56 -2.58 14.20 4.61
N ASP A 57 -3.90 14.03 4.75
CA ASP A 57 -4.78 14.95 5.50
C ASP A 57 -4.40 15.03 6.99
N GLN A 58 -3.81 13.96 7.53
CA GLN A 58 -3.28 13.90 8.89
C GLN A 58 -1.84 14.44 9.02
N GLY A 59 -1.23 14.90 7.91
CA GLY A 59 0.16 15.36 7.86
C GLY A 59 1.20 14.24 7.97
N ALA A 60 0.79 12.97 8.03
CA ALA A 60 1.69 11.83 8.27
C ALA A 60 2.65 11.55 7.10
N LEU A 61 2.33 12.04 5.89
CA LEU A 61 3.12 11.84 4.68
C LEU A 61 4.01 13.03 4.30
N ALA A 62 4.05 14.10 5.11
CA ALA A 62 4.71 15.36 4.74
C ALA A 62 6.22 15.25 4.45
N SER A 63 6.89 14.23 5.00
CA SER A 63 8.34 14.04 4.91
C SER A 63 8.76 12.69 4.34
N VAL A 64 7.86 11.97 3.68
CA VAL A 64 8.14 10.64 3.12
C VAL A 64 8.01 10.67 1.59
N GLU A 65 9.07 10.30 0.89
CA GLU A 65 9.05 10.20 -0.57
C GLU A 65 8.60 8.81 -1.03
N SER A 66 8.91 7.77 -0.25
CA SER A 66 8.51 6.41 -0.55
C SER A 66 8.33 5.57 0.71
N LEU A 67 7.40 4.62 0.63
CA LEU A 67 7.09 3.70 1.71
C LEU A 67 6.83 2.30 1.17
N ALA A 68 7.50 1.32 1.74
CA ALA A 68 7.26 -0.09 1.48
C ALA A 68 6.35 -0.68 2.56
N LEU A 69 5.17 -1.15 2.16
CA LEU A 69 4.22 -1.89 2.97
C LEU A 69 4.38 -3.38 2.69
N ARG A 70 4.72 -4.15 3.71
CA ARG A 70 4.86 -5.61 3.65
C ARG A 70 3.79 -6.24 4.48
N PHE A 71 3.05 -7.17 3.93
CA PHE A 71 1.99 -7.83 4.66
C PHE A 71 1.82 -9.28 4.26
N GLU A 72 1.30 -10.05 5.21
CA GLU A 72 0.99 -11.46 5.04
C GLU A 72 -0.49 -11.69 5.29
N VAL A 73 -1.08 -12.51 4.44
CA VAL A 73 -2.45 -12.97 4.52
C VAL A 73 -2.42 -14.45 4.88
N GLY A 74 -3.11 -14.83 5.95
CA GLY A 74 -3.24 -16.23 6.37
C GLY A 74 -4.34 -16.97 5.60
N GLU A 75 -4.47 -18.28 5.86
CA GLU A 75 -5.42 -19.21 5.21
C GLU A 75 -6.91 -18.79 5.26
N ARG A 76 -7.28 -17.85 6.15
CA ARG A 76 -8.65 -17.32 6.27
C ARG A 76 -8.85 -15.97 5.57
N GLY A 77 -7.89 -15.52 4.78
CA GLY A 77 -7.91 -14.20 4.13
C GLY A 77 -7.69 -13.03 5.09
N THR A 78 -7.23 -13.30 6.31
CA THR A 78 -6.96 -12.29 7.34
C THR A 78 -5.49 -11.89 7.34
N LEU A 79 -5.20 -10.61 7.54
CA LEU A 79 -3.84 -10.13 7.75
C LEU A 79 -3.22 -10.75 9.02
N THR A 80 -2.12 -11.45 8.86
CA THR A 80 -1.33 -12.03 9.96
C THR A 80 -0.13 -11.16 10.32
N SER A 81 0.41 -10.44 9.33
CA SER A 81 1.52 -9.51 9.51
C SER A 81 1.32 -8.28 8.63
N LEU A 82 1.76 -7.12 9.11
CA LEU A 82 1.78 -5.88 8.34
C LEU A 82 2.85 -4.94 8.91
N THR A 83 3.74 -4.46 8.07
CA THR A 83 4.84 -3.57 8.46
C THR A 83 5.08 -2.52 7.38
N GLY A 84 5.35 -1.28 7.80
CA GLY A 84 5.78 -0.19 6.93
C GLY A 84 7.26 0.13 7.12
N ASP A 85 7.95 0.48 6.03
CA ASP A 85 9.38 0.81 6.00
C ASP A 85 9.63 2.02 5.07
N PRO A 86 10.35 3.06 5.52
CA PRO A 86 10.96 3.21 6.84
C PRO A 86 9.93 3.38 7.97
N PRO A 87 10.27 3.02 9.22
CA PRO A 87 9.39 3.24 10.36
C PRO A 87 9.21 4.74 10.62
N GLY A 88 8.02 5.14 11.06
CA GLY A 88 7.69 6.54 11.33
C GLY A 88 6.19 6.82 11.21
N PRO A 89 5.77 8.09 11.29
CA PRO A 89 4.36 8.48 11.21
C PRO A 89 3.66 7.97 9.95
N ALA A 90 4.35 8.05 8.80
CA ALA A 90 3.85 7.52 7.53
C ALA A 90 3.58 6.01 7.59
N ALA A 91 4.53 5.22 8.07
CA ALA A 91 4.37 3.77 8.23
C ALA A 91 3.22 3.44 9.19
N THR A 92 3.14 4.14 10.33
CA THR A 92 2.06 3.91 11.32
C THR A 92 0.69 4.21 10.71
N CYS A 93 0.53 5.35 10.04
CA CYS A 93 -0.76 5.72 9.46
C CYS A 93 -1.17 4.78 8.32
N THR A 94 -0.27 4.54 7.37
CA THR A 94 -0.57 3.74 6.18
C THR A 94 -0.80 2.27 6.50
N THR A 95 -0.08 1.70 7.48
CA THR A 95 -0.36 0.32 7.93
C THR A 95 -1.69 0.22 8.66
N ALA A 96 -2.05 1.21 9.49
CA ALA A 96 -3.37 1.24 10.11
C ALA A 96 -4.49 1.33 9.06
N ALA A 97 -4.36 2.25 8.11
CA ALA A 97 -5.35 2.42 7.03
C ALA A 97 -5.42 1.20 6.10
N LEU A 98 -4.29 0.58 5.74
CA LEU A 98 -4.28 -0.65 4.93
C LEU A 98 -4.98 -1.80 5.63
N ARG A 99 -4.79 -1.93 6.95
CA ARG A 99 -5.48 -2.96 7.74
C ARG A 99 -6.99 -2.79 7.69
N GLU A 100 -7.48 -1.57 7.85
CA GLU A 100 -8.91 -1.27 7.75
C GLU A 100 -9.45 -1.59 6.35
N GLU A 101 -8.77 -1.14 5.29
CA GLU A 101 -9.15 -1.41 3.91
C GLU A 101 -9.21 -2.90 3.59
N ILE A 102 -8.17 -3.67 3.95
CA ILE A 102 -8.15 -5.13 3.74
C ILE A 102 -9.24 -5.82 4.55
N SER A 103 -9.55 -5.36 5.77
CA SER A 103 -10.60 -5.96 6.60
C SER A 103 -12.01 -5.80 6.01
N ALA A 104 -12.21 -4.85 5.10
CA ALA A 104 -13.47 -4.61 4.40
C ALA A 104 -13.58 -5.40 3.08
N LEU A 105 -12.49 -6.05 2.63
CA LEU A 105 -12.48 -6.85 1.41
C LEU A 105 -13.01 -8.27 1.63
N PRO A 106 -13.48 -8.95 0.56
CA PRO A 106 -13.63 -10.39 0.56
C PRO A 106 -12.33 -11.11 0.98
N PRO A 107 -12.41 -12.35 1.49
CA PRO A 107 -11.23 -13.11 1.89
C PRO A 107 -10.19 -13.20 0.76
N LEU A 108 -8.99 -12.69 1.04
CA LEU A 108 -7.88 -12.71 0.09
C LEU A 108 -7.16 -14.08 0.10
N PRO A 109 -6.51 -14.47 -1.01
CA PRO A 109 -5.64 -15.64 -1.02
C PRO A 109 -4.51 -15.51 0.00
N ALA A 110 -4.19 -16.61 0.69
CA ALA A 110 -3.05 -16.63 1.61
C ALA A 110 -1.72 -16.37 0.87
N GLY A 111 -0.81 -15.64 1.50
CA GLY A 111 0.49 -15.32 0.93
C GLY A 111 1.11 -14.04 1.47
N ALA A 112 2.31 -13.73 0.96
CA ALA A 112 3.03 -12.50 1.26
C ALA A 112 2.89 -11.50 0.12
N ALA A 113 2.74 -10.22 0.44
CA ALA A 113 2.69 -9.13 -0.52
C ALA A 113 3.61 -7.98 -0.11
N LEU A 114 4.18 -7.33 -1.11
CA LEU A 114 4.93 -6.09 -1.00
C LEU A 114 4.24 -5.04 -1.86
N MET A 115 3.89 -3.92 -1.25
CA MET A 115 3.38 -2.73 -1.92
C MET A 115 4.34 -1.56 -1.67
N VAL A 116 4.89 -0.98 -2.73
CA VAL A 116 5.78 0.18 -2.64
C VAL A 116 5.03 1.40 -3.13
N LEU A 117 4.82 2.36 -2.26
CA LEU A 117 4.14 3.61 -2.54
C LEU A 117 5.15 4.74 -2.69
N ARG A 118 4.96 5.60 -3.69
CA ARG A 118 5.79 6.79 -3.90
C ARG A 118 4.93 8.04 -3.86
N PHE A 119 5.30 8.96 -3.00
CA PHE A 119 4.58 10.18 -2.75
C PHE A 119 5.27 11.35 -3.42
N GLY A 120 4.48 12.28 -3.94
CA GLY A 120 4.97 13.56 -4.45
C GLY A 120 4.89 14.64 -3.38
N PRO A 121 5.47 15.83 -3.65
CA PRO A 121 5.15 17.01 -2.85
C PRO A 121 3.62 17.19 -2.86
N ALA A 122 3.04 17.45 -1.69
CA ALA A 122 1.61 17.75 -1.59
C ALA A 122 1.27 18.87 -2.59
N PRO A 123 0.16 18.76 -3.35
CA PRO A 123 -0.27 19.87 -4.19
C PRO A 123 -0.40 21.11 -3.29
N ALA A 124 0.22 22.21 -3.70
CA ALA A 124 0.09 23.47 -2.99
C ALA A 124 -1.40 23.79 -2.85
N PRO A 125 -1.87 24.23 -1.67
CA PRO A 125 -3.24 24.67 -1.53
C PRO A 125 -3.51 25.81 -2.54
N PRO A 126 -4.72 25.87 -3.13
CA PRO A 126 -5.09 26.94 -4.04
C PRO A 126 -5.06 28.32 -3.36
#